data_AF-X1T7W6-F1
#
_entry.id   AF-X1T7W6-F1
#
_cell.length_a   1.000
_cell.length_b   1.000
_cell.length_c   1.000
_cell.angle_alpha   90.00
_cell.angle_beta   90.00
_cell.angle_gamma   90.00
#
_symmetry.space_group_name_H-M   'P 1'
#
loop_
_entity.id
_entity.type
_entity.pdbx_description
1 polymer ?
#
loop_
_entity_poly.entity_id
_entity_poly.type
_entity_poly.pdbx_seq_one_letter_code
_entity_poly.pdbx_strand_id
1 'polypeptide(L)'
;WAIVEEAESVGLYVGAHCEHDSGIRRAVKCGVRTIEHGLFLGEDTAKLMKEEGAYLVPTLATMWWGMTYGPEAGVADWALRKYKEPLGPGKPDSLEAGMLAIQLARKVGVPIGSGADYWTSRSFGSEAMELKLKTESGMTPYEAIKSATIVNAEIMRMQDKIGSLEVGKWADIIAVDGKPDEDINTLVEKDNIRLVMKQGEVFRNIL
;
A
#
# COMPACT_ATOMS: atom_id res chain seq x y z
N TRP A 1 -25.52 -5.09 4.26
CA TRP A 1 -24.54 -4.14 4.84
C TRP A 1 -24.68 -2.80 4.14
N ALA A 2 -25.37 -1.84 4.76
CA ALA A 2 -25.88 -0.65 4.06
C ALA A 2 -24.83 0.11 3.22
N ILE A 3 -23.63 0.41 3.75
CA ILE A 3 -22.61 1.16 3.00
C ILE A 3 -22.11 0.39 1.76
N VAL A 4 -21.88 -0.92 1.90
CA VAL A 4 -21.37 -1.75 0.79
C VAL A 4 -22.47 -1.95 -0.25
N GLU A 5 -23.70 -2.24 0.18
CA GLU A 5 -24.85 -2.40 -0.71
C GLU A 5 -25.13 -1.13 -1.52
N GLU A 6 -25.13 0.04 -0.88
CA GLU A 6 -25.33 1.32 -1.56
C GLU A 6 -24.20 1.59 -2.57
N ALA A 7 -22.93 1.34 -2.20
CA ALA A 7 -21.81 1.50 -3.11
C ALA A 7 -21.93 0.57 -4.34
N GLU A 8 -22.27 -0.70 -4.12
CA GLU A 8 -22.44 -1.67 -5.20
C GLU A 8 -23.61 -1.29 -6.13
N SER A 9 -24.69 -0.74 -5.60
CA SER A 9 -25.86 -0.32 -6.40
C SER A 9 -25.54 0.72 -7.48
N VAL A 10 -24.46 1.48 -7.28
CA VAL A 10 -23.94 2.49 -8.22
C VAL A 10 -22.61 2.08 -8.88
N GLY A 11 -22.25 0.79 -8.80
CA GLY A 11 -21.05 0.23 -9.44
C GLY A 11 -19.73 0.56 -8.75
N LEU A 12 -19.76 1.08 -7.51
CA LEU A 12 -18.58 1.36 -6.70
C LEU A 12 -18.18 0.16 -5.84
N TYR A 13 -17.14 0.36 -5.03
CA TYR A 13 -16.69 -0.56 -3.98
C TYR A 13 -16.24 0.25 -2.77
N VAL A 14 -16.06 -0.42 -1.64
CA VAL A 14 -15.67 0.21 -0.37
C VAL A 14 -14.26 -0.21 0.00
N GLY A 15 -13.43 0.78 0.33
CA GLY A 15 -12.23 0.61 1.16
C GLY A 15 -12.50 1.08 2.58
N ALA A 16 -11.85 0.47 3.57
CA ALA A 16 -12.05 0.82 4.97
C ALA A 16 -10.72 1.01 5.71
N HIS A 17 -10.59 2.17 6.37
CA HIS A 17 -9.59 2.38 7.42
C HIS A 17 -9.90 1.43 8.59
N CYS A 18 -9.02 0.46 8.83
CA CYS A 18 -9.20 -0.53 9.89
C CYS A 18 -7.84 -1.00 10.41
N GLU A 19 -7.43 -0.49 11.58
CA GLU A 19 -6.16 -0.89 12.20
C GLU A 19 -6.25 -2.21 12.99
N HIS A 20 -7.40 -2.50 13.62
CA HIS A 20 -7.52 -3.60 14.59
C HIS A 20 -8.33 -4.80 14.05
N ASP A 21 -7.90 -6.02 14.39
CA ASP A 21 -8.47 -7.30 13.92
C ASP A 21 -10.01 -7.36 13.91
N SER A 22 -10.66 -6.99 15.02
CA SER A 22 -12.12 -7.03 15.12
C SER A 22 -12.83 -6.07 14.14
N GLY A 23 -12.20 -4.93 13.85
CA GLY A 23 -12.66 -3.98 12.84
C GLY A 23 -12.50 -4.56 11.43
N ILE A 24 -11.30 -5.07 11.14
CA ILE A 24 -10.97 -5.72 9.87
C ILE A 24 -11.96 -6.86 9.59
N ARG A 25 -12.14 -7.79 10.55
CA ARG A 25 -13.05 -8.94 10.41
C ARG A 25 -14.49 -8.51 10.16
N ARG A 26 -14.97 -7.47 10.82
CA ARG A 26 -16.32 -6.93 10.55
C ARG A 26 -16.40 -6.35 9.15
N ALA A 27 -15.48 -5.48 8.78
CA ALA A 27 -15.43 -4.85 7.46
C ALA A 27 -15.39 -5.88 6.33
N VAL A 28 -14.53 -6.88 6.44
CA VAL A 28 -14.41 -7.95 5.43
C VAL A 28 -15.69 -8.76 5.31
N LYS A 29 -16.34 -9.12 6.43
CA LYS A 29 -17.68 -9.75 6.41
C LYS A 29 -18.75 -8.88 5.76
N CYS A 30 -18.53 -7.57 5.66
CA CYS A 30 -19.42 -6.66 4.95
C CYS A 30 -19.29 -6.69 3.44
N GLY A 31 -18.24 -7.31 2.89
CA GLY A 31 -17.85 -7.14 1.48
C GLY A 31 -16.96 -5.92 1.23
N VAL A 32 -16.29 -5.38 2.27
CA VAL A 32 -15.26 -4.35 2.04
C VAL A 32 -14.11 -4.94 1.22
N ARG A 33 -13.72 -4.24 0.15
CA ARG A 33 -12.72 -4.70 -0.81
C ARG A 33 -11.30 -4.48 -0.32
N THR A 34 -11.00 -3.32 0.26
CA THR A 34 -9.64 -2.98 0.73
C THR A 34 -9.63 -2.61 2.19
N ILE A 35 -8.61 -3.08 2.91
CA ILE A 35 -8.35 -2.76 4.30
C ILE A 35 -7.10 -1.89 4.36
N GLU A 36 -7.30 -0.64 4.76
CA GLU A 36 -6.22 0.33 4.90
C GLU A 36 -5.56 0.17 6.28
N HIS A 37 -4.23 0.26 6.31
CA HIS A 37 -3.33 -0.02 7.43
C HIS A 37 -3.28 -1.50 7.86
N GLY A 38 -4.38 -2.03 8.41
CA GLY A 38 -4.45 -3.43 8.85
C GLY A 38 -3.44 -3.83 9.93
N LEU A 39 -2.98 -2.88 10.76
CA LEU A 39 -1.82 -3.02 11.67
C LEU A 39 -1.84 -4.28 12.54
N PHE A 40 -2.97 -4.59 13.16
CA PHE A 40 -3.11 -5.68 14.11
C PHE A 40 -3.93 -6.82 13.52
N LEU A 41 -3.64 -7.20 12.27
CA LEU A 41 -4.27 -8.31 11.58
C LEU A 41 -4.01 -9.64 12.31
N GLY A 42 -5.07 -10.37 12.67
CA GLY A 42 -5.00 -11.73 13.20
C GLY A 42 -5.06 -12.79 12.10
N GLU A 43 -4.52 -13.98 12.36
CA GLU A 43 -4.40 -15.05 11.36
C GLU A 43 -5.76 -15.53 10.83
N ASP A 44 -6.78 -15.68 11.69
CA ASP A 44 -8.11 -16.11 11.26
C ASP A 44 -8.81 -15.05 10.40
N THR A 45 -8.54 -13.77 10.67
CA THR A 45 -9.05 -12.66 9.86
C THR A 45 -8.30 -12.55 8.54
N ALA A 46 -6.99 -12.82 8.51
CA ALA A 46 -6.23 -12.91 7.27
C ALA A 46 -6.76 -14.04 6.37
N LYS A 47 -7.09 -15.21 6.94
CA LYS A 47 -7.72 -16.31 6.20
C LYS A 47 -9.07 -15.89 5.62
N LEU A 48 -9.89 -15.20 6.41
CA LEU A 48 -11.16 -14.63 5.95
C LEU A 48 -10.95 -13.60 4.83
N MET A 49 -9.97 -12.69 4.94
CA MET A 49 -9.65 -11.73 3.88
C MET A 49 -9.35 -12.43 2.56
N LYS A 50 -8.56 -13.50 2.61
CA LYS A 50 -8.25 -14.31 1.42
C LYS A 50 -9.49 -14.98 0.84
N GLU A 51 -10.34 -15.55 1.69
CA GLU A 51 -11.59 -16.22 1.30
C GLU A 51 -12.56 -15.25 0.61
N GLU A 52 -12.72 -14.05 1.17
CA GLU A 52 -13.63 -13.01 0.66
C GLU A 52 -13.02 -12.16 -0.48
N GLY A 53 -11.77 -12.42 -0.87
CA GLY A 53 -11.09 -11.65 -1.91
C GLY A 53 -10.79 -10.20 -1.54
N ALA A 54 -10.60 -9.92 -0.26
CA ALA A 54 -10.20 -8.60 0.25
C ALA A 54 -8.68 -8.40 0.14
N TYR A 55 -8.27 -7.14 -0.02
CA TYR A 55 -6.87 -6.72 -0.15
C TYR A 55 -6.38 -6.03 1.13
N LEU A 56 -5.10 -6.21 1.46
CA LEU A 56 -4.41 -5.39 2.45
C LEU A 56 -3.67 -4.25 1.74
N VAL A 57 -3.87 -3.01 2.18
CA VAL A 57 -3.11 -1.84 1.76
C VAL A 57 -2.45 -1.23 3.00
N PRO A 58 -1.16 -1.49 3.26
CA PRO A 58 -0.57 -1.32 4.60
C PRO A 58 -0.15 0.11 4.93
N THR A 59 0.15 0.95 3.93
CA THR A 59 0.47 2.38 4.07
C THR A 59 1.60 2.68 5.06
N LEU A 60 2.66 1.88 5.07
CA LEU A 60 3.78 2.04 5.99
C LEU A 60 4.49 3.39 5.83
N ALA A 61 4.52 3.95 4.61
CA ALA A 61 5.15 5.22 4.31
C ALA A 61 4.63 6.37 5.20
N THR A 62 3.34 6.39 5.54
CA THR A 62 2.77 7.44 6.40
C THR A 62 3.32 7.42 7.82
N MET A 63 3.58 6.22 8.35
CA MET A 63 4.16 6.03 9.69
C MET A 63 5.63 6.44 9.68
N TRP A 64 6.37 6.04 8.63
CA TRP A 64 7.75 6.49 8.41
C TRP A 64 7.85 8.02 8.33
N TRP A 65 7.02 8.68 7.51
CA TRP A 65 6.98 10.14 7.41
C TRP A 65 6.61 10.82 8.73
N GLY A 66 5.65 10.28 9.47
CA GLY A 66 5.28 10.79 10.79
C GLY A 66 6.49 10.84 11.72
N MET A 67 7.33 9.81 11.70
CA MET A 67 8.56 9.78 12.50
C MET A 67 9.64 10.73 11.96
N THR A 68 9.84 10.77 10.63
CA THR A 68 10.94 11.52 10.00
C THR A 68 10.67 13.01 9.92
N TYR A 69 9.47 13.43 9.53
CA TYR A 69 9.13 14.82 9.23
C TYR A 69 8.07 15.42 10.15
N GLY A 70 7.35 14.60 10.92
CA GLY A 70 6.25 15.03 11.79
C GLY A 70 6.60 16.19 12.74
N PRO A 71 7.72 16.13 13.48
CA PRO A 71 8.12 17.21 14.39
C PRO A 71 8.32 18.55 13.66
N GLU A 72 9.02 18.54 12.52
CA GLU A 72 9.27 19.75 11.72
C GLU A 72 8.03 20.26 10.99
N ALA A 73 7.05 19.39 10.77
CA ALA A 73 5.76 19.71 10.17
C ALA A 73 4.72 20.23 11.20
N GLY A 74 5.10 20.36 12.47
CA GLY A 74 4.21 20.86 13.52
C GLY A 74 3.15 19.86 13.98
N VAL A 75 3.35 18.56 13.71
CA VAL A 75 2.47 17.52 14.24
C VAL A 75 2.64 17.45 15.75
N ALA A 76 1.52 17.49 16.47
CA ALA A 76 1.53 17.40 17.92
C ALA A 76 2.10 16.05 18.39
N ASP A 77 2.90 16.08 19.46
CA ASP A 77 3.56 14.89 19.99
C ASP A 77 2.59 13.73 20.25
N TRP A 78 1.40 14.01 20.78
CA TRP A 78 0.40 12.98 21.05
C TRP A 78 -0.01 12.18 19.80
N ALA A 79 0.01 12.80 18.62
CA ALA A 79 -0.30 12.15 17.36
C ALA A 79 0.90 11.34 16.84
N LEU A 80 2.13 11.75 17.16
CA LEU A 80 3.35 11.02 16.79
C LEU A 80 3.63 9.82 17.71
N ARG A 81 3.09 9.82 18.92
CA ARG A 81 3.29 8.73 19.89
C ARG A 81 2.95 7.36 19.31
N LYS A 82 1.86 7.24 18.54
CA LYS A 82 1.48 5.95 17.94
C LYS A 82 2.51 5.39 16.95
N TYR A 83 3.35 6.24 16.37
CA TYR A 83 4.41 5.85 15.45
C TYR A 83 5.75 5.59 16.14
N LYS A 84 5.95 6.14 17.35
CA LYS A 84 7.24 6.11 18.07
C LYS A 84 7.24 5.18 19.28
N GLU A 85 6.06 4.87 19.82
CA GLU A 85 5.91 4.14 21.07
C GLU A 85 5.10 2.86 20.84
N PRO A 86 5.44 1.77 21.56
CA PRO A 86 4.59 0.60 21.72
C PRO A 86 3.14 0.96 22.03
N LEU A 87 2.20 0.35 21.31
CA LEU A 87 0.75 0.58 21.50
C LEU A 87 0.18 -0.20 22.70
N GLY A 88 0.99 -0.35 23.75
CA GLY A 88 0.73 -1.08 24.99
C GLY A 88 1.92 -1.95 25.41
N PRO A 89 1.92 -2.50 26.64
CA PRO A 89 3.00 -3.36 27.11
C PRO A 89 3.21 -4.59 26.21
N GLY A 90 4.43 -4.74 25.68
CA GLY A 90 4.80 -5.86 24.80
C GLY A 90 4.17 -5.82 23.41
N LYS A 91 3.59 -4.68 23.00
CA LYS A 91 3.03 -4.50 21.65
C LYS A 91 4.00 -3.72 20.76
N PRO A 92 3.98 -3.97 19.44
CA PRO A 92 4.73 -3.16 18.50
C PRO A 92 4.21 -1.70 18.46
N ASP A 93 5.03 -0.79 17.94
CA ASP A 93 4.54 0.49 17.42
C ASP A 93 3.75 0.29 16.11
N SER A 94 3.18 1.36 15.53
CA SER A 94 2.37 1.22 14.32
C SER A 94 3.17 0.71 13.11
N LEU A 95 4.43 1.13 12.94
CA LEU A 95 5.22 0.72 11.78
C LEU A 95 5.55 -0.78 11.89
N GLU A 96 6.07 -1.21 13.04
CA GLU A 96 6.36 -2.62 13.30
C GLU A 96 5.09 -3.49 13.18
N ALA A 97 3.95 -3.01 13.68
CA ALA A 97 2.67 -3.71 13.53
C ALA A 97 2.30 -3.91 12.04
N GLY A 98 2.42 -2.87 11.22
CA GLY A 98 2.16 -2.95 9.78
C GLY A 98 3.12 -3.90 9.06
N MET A 99 4.40 -3.92 9.43
CA MET A 99 5.37 -4.87 8.89
C MET A 99 5.01 -6.33 9.24
N LEU A 100 4.59 -6.59 10.48
CA LEU A 100 4.09 -7.90 10.92
C LEU A 100 2.80 -8.31 10.19
N ALA A 101 1.90 -7.37 9.92
CA ALA A 101 0.69 -7.60 9.16
C ALA A 101 1.00 -8.01 7.70
N ILE A 102 1.99 -7.39 7.05
CA ILE A 102 2.47 -7.80 5.71
C ILE A 102 3.01 -9.22 5.74
N GLN A 103 3.85 -9.56 6.73
CA GLN A 103 4.40 -10.91 6.86
C GLN A 103 3.29 -11.96 6.99
N LEU A 104 2.28 -11.69 7.81
CA LEU A 104 1.14 -12.57 7.99
C LEU A 104 0.28 -12.67 6.72
N ALA A 105 -0.04 -11.54 6.09
CA ALA A 105 -0.80 -11.49 4.84
C ALA A 105 -0.10 -12.31 3.75
N ARG A 106 1.22 -12.15 3.60
CA ARG A 106 2.05 -12.90 2.67
C ARG A 106 2.05 -14.40 2.98
N LYS A 107 2.20 -14.77 4.26
CA LYS A 107 2.16 -16.18 4.72
C LYS A 107 0.81 -16.86 4.38
N VAL A 108 -0.30 -16.16 4.58
CA VAL A 108 -1.65 -16.69 4.32
C VAL A 108 -2.01 -16.63 2.82
N GLY A 109 -1.45 -15.68 2.09
CA GLY A 109 -1.75 -15.41 0.69
C GLY A 109 -2.90 -14.42 0.49
N VAL A 110 -3.03 -13.43 1.38
CA VAL A 110 -3.88 -12.25 1.17
C VAL A 110 -3.18 -11.34 0.16
N PRO A 111 -3.88 -10.88 -0.90
CA PRO A 111 -3.30 -9.91 -1.84
C PRO A 111 -2.93 -8.59 -1.14
N ILE A 112 -1.72 -8.11 -1.41
CA ILE A 112 -1.19 -6.86 -0.82
C ILE A 112 -1.09 -5.82 -1.93
N GLY A 113 -1.83 -4.71 -1.80
CA GLY A 113 -1.77 -3.54 -2.66
C GLY A 113 -0.84 -2.47 -2.11
N SER A 114 -0.58 -1.40 -2.88
CA SER A 114 0.25 -0.25 -2.48
C SER A 114 -0.57 1.03 -2.35
N GLY A 115 -0.36 1.73 -1.23
CA GLY A 115 -0.83 3.10 -1.01
C GLY A 115 0.07 3.72 0.06
N ALA A 116 0.39 5.01 -0.05
CA ALA A 116 1.35 5.65 0.86
C ALA A 116 0.68 6.48 1.98
N ASP A 117 -0.64 6.75 1.86
CA ASP A 117 -1.42 7.58 2.78
C ASP A 117 -0.74 8.91 3.14
N TYR A 118 -0.51 9.73 2.10
CA TYR A 118 0.15 11.02 2.23
C TYR A 118 -0.81 12.07 2.81
N TRP A 119 -0.30 12.91 3.72
CA TRP A 119 -1.08 13.97 4.36
C TRP A 119 -0.35 15.33 4.42
N THR A 120 0.84 15.44 3.81
CA THR A 120 1.58 16.72 3.70
C THR A 120 2.13 16.94 2.30
N SER A 121 2.43 18.20 1.95
CA SER A 121 3.16 18.50 0.72
C SER A 121 4.64 18.08 0.76
N ARG A 122 5.22 17.89 1.96
CA ARG A 122 6.61 17.46 2.12
C ARG A 122 6.82 15.99 1.73
N SER A 123 5.77 15.17 1.77
CA SER A 123 5.81 13.76 1.38
C SER A 123 5.79 13.52 -0.14
N PHE A 124 5.50 14.53 -0.97
CA PHE A 124 5.36 14.34 -2.42
C PHE A 124 6.63 13.78 -3.08
N GLY A 125 6.44 12.72 -3.85
CA GLY A 125 7.47 12.00 -4.58
C GLY A 125 8.23 10.96 -3.75
N SER A 126 8.01 10.86 -2.44
CA SER A 126 8.64 9.82 -1.62
C SER A 126 7.77 8.55 -1.47
N GLU A 127 6.73 8.39 -2.28
CA GLU A 127 5.76 7.30 -2.21
C GLU A 127 6.40 5.93 -2.46
N ALA A 128 7.51 5.89 -3.22
CA ALA A 128 8.30 4.67 -3.43
C ALA A 128 8.90 4.10 -2.13
N MET A 129 8.95 4.89 -1.04
CA MET A 129 9.30 4.41 0.29
C MET A 129 8.38 3.27 0.75
N GLU A 130 7.11 3.28 0.33
CA GLU A 130 6.17 2.18 0.60
C GLU A 130 6.71 0.84 0.08
N LEU A 131 7.33 0.84 -1.10
CA LEU A 131 7.90 -0.38 -1.70
C LEU A 131 9.13 -0.85 -0.93
N LYS A 132 9.98 0.08 -0.51
CA LYS A 132 11.14 -0.22 0.33
C LYS A 132 10.72 -0.87 1.65
N LEU A 133 9.79 -0.24 2.37
CA LEU A 133 9.30 -0.76 3.66
C LEU A 133 8.63 -2.13 3.51
N LYS A 134 7.97 -2.41 2.39
CA LYS A 134 7.46 -3.75 2.05
C LYS A 134 8.56 -4.78 1.86
N THR A 135 9.66 -4.42 1.20
CA THR A 135 10.81 -5.33 1.07
C THR A 135 11.49 -5.59 2.41
N GLU A 136 11.61 -4.57 3.27
CA GLU A 136 12.11 -4.71 4.65
C GLU A 136 11.16 -5.57 5.51
N SER A 137 9.88 -5.64 5.13
CA SER A 137 8.88 -6.55 5.72
C SER A 137 8.94 -7.98 5.17
N GLY A 138 9.87 -8.30 4.27
CA GLY A 138 10.09 -9.66 3.74
C GLY A 138 9.42 -9.96 2.41
N MET A 139 8.89 -8.96 1.70
CA MET A 139 8.54 -9.10 0.28
C MET A 139 9.80 -9.06 -0.60
N THR A 140 9.81 -9.77 -1.72
CA THR A 140 10.85 -9.56 -2.75
C THR A 140 10.63 -8.23 -3.46
N PRO A 141 11.65 -7.61 -4.09
CA PRO A 141 11.45 -6.40 -4.89
C PRO A 141 10.40 -6.60 -5.99
N TYR A 142 10.38 -7.77 -6.63
CA TYR A 142 9.38 -8.13 -7.62
C TYR A 142 7.95 -8.20 -7.04
N GLU A 143 7.77 -8.81 -5.85
CA GLU A 143 6.48 -8.80 -5.14
C GLU A 143 6.03 -7.36 -4.81
N ALA A 144 6.96 -6.51 -4.37
CA ALA A 144 6.67 -5.11 -4.07
C ALA A 144 6.24 -4.33 -5.33
N ILE A 145 6.93 -4.49 -6.46
CA ILE A 145 6.53 -3.89 -7.74
C ILE A 145 5.15 -4.36 -8.17
N LYS A 146 4.86 -5.65 -8.05
CA LYS A 146 3.53 -6.20 -8.36
C LYS A 146 2.44 -5.60 -7.49
N SER A 147 2.72 -5.36 -6.21
CA SER A 147 1.76 -4.72 -5.29
C SER A 147 1.37 -3.31 -5.74
N ALA A 148 2.26 -2.59 -6.42
CA ALA A 148 2.00 -1.23 -6.94
C ALA A 148 1.50 -1.18 -8.38
N THR A 149 1.52 -2.31 -9.10
CA THR A 149 1.16 -2.39 -10.52
C THR A 149 -0.07 -3.27 -10.69
N ILE A 150 0.11 -4.58 -10.98
CA ILE A 150 -1.01 -5.47 -11.29
C ILE A 150 -2.03 -5.59 -10.15
N VAL A 151 -1.58 -5.66 -8.88
CA VAL A 151 -2.51 -5.80 -7.74
C VAL A 151 -3.34 -4.52 -7.55
N ASN A 152 -2.70 -3.35 -7.68
CA ASN A 152 -3.42 -2.08 -7.63
C ASN A 152 -4.38 -1.92 -8.81
N ALA A 153 -4.04 -2.40 -10.00
CA ALA A 153 -4.96 -2.41 -11.15
C ALA A 153 -6.19 -3.28 -10.87
N GLU A 154 -6.05 -4.44 -10.22
CA GLU A 154 -7.16 -5.27 -9.77
C GLU A 154 -8.00 -4.59 -8.69
N ILE A 155 -7.36 -3.95 -7.70
CA ILE A 155 -8.06 -3.17 -6.66
C ILE A 155 -8.97 -2.13 -7.31
N MET A 156 -8.44 -1.37 -8.27
CA MET A 156 -9.16 -0.33 -9.00
C MET A 156 -10.18 -0.86 -10.03
N ARG A 157 -10.29 -2.18 -10.22
CA ARG A 157 -11.11 -2.81 -11.29
C ARG A 157 -10.70 -2.33 -12.70
N MET A 158 -9.40 -2.12 -12.91
CA MET A 158 -8.79 -1.62 -14.15
C MET A 158 -7.71 -2.54 -14.72
N GLN A 159 -7.63 -3.80 -14.26
CA GLN A 159 -6.64 -4.78 -14.69
C GLN A 159 -6.61 -5.00 -16.22
N ASP A 160 -7.71 -4.77 -16.93
CA ASP A 160 -7.79 -4.88 -18.40
C ASP A 160 -7.23 -3.66 -19.13
N LYS A 161 -6.91 -2.57 -18.41
CA LYS A 161 -6.44 -1.29 -18.97
C LYS A 161 -5.03 -0.92 -18.53
N ILE A 162 -4.64 -1.24 -17.30
CA ILE A 162 -3.37 -0.81 -16.69
C ILE A 162 -2.76 -1.94 -15.85
N GLY A 163 -1.57 -1.67 -15.28
CA GLY A 163 -0.90 -2.54 -14.32
C GLY A 163 0.13 -3.49 -14.92
N SER A 164 0.13 -3.71 -16.24
CA SER A 164 1.16 -4.51 -16.93
C SER A 164 1.40 -4.01 -18.35
N LEU A 165 2.57 -4.37 -18.90
CA LEU A 165 2.96 -4.07 -20.27
C LEU A 165 2.46 -5.19 -21.20
N GLU A 166 1.21 -5.06 -21.66
CA GLU A 166 0.56 -6.03 -22.53
C GLU A 166 -0.17 -5.32 -23.69
N VAL A 167 -0.25 -6.00 -24.84
CA VAL A 167 -0.95 -5.46 -26.02
C VAL A 167 -2.41 -5.17 -25.67
N GLY A 168 -2.87 -3.95 -25.99
CA GLY A 168 -4.25 -3.51 -25.73
C GLY A 168 -4.43 -2.70 -24.45
N LYS A 169 -3.47 -2.75 -23.50
CA LYS A 169 -3.46 -1.87 -22.31
C LYS A 169 -2.93 -0.48 -22.66
N TRP A 170 -3.19 0.49 -21.78
CA TRP A 170 -2.67 1.84 -21.90
C TRP A 170 -1.14 1.85 -21.80
N ALA A 171 -0.51 2.72 -22.59
CA ALA A 171 0.93 2.96 -22.53
C ALA A 171 1.29 3.84 -21.31
N ASP A 172 1.08 3.31 -20.11
CA ASP A 172 1.53 3.85 -18.83
C ASP A 172 2.85 3.17 -18.46
N ILE A 173 3.98 3.83 -18.73
CA ILE A 173 5.32 3.23 -18.70
C ILE A 173 6.28 4.14 -17.96
N ILE A 174 7.12 3.54 -17.11
CA ILE A 174 8.32 4.19 -16.58
C ILE A 174 9.56 3.43 -17.07
N ALA A 175 10.64 4.15 -17.35
CA ALA A 175 11.97 3.56 -17.53
C ALA A 175 12.87 3.98 -16.37
N VAL A 176 13.57 3.02 -15.79
CA VAL A 176 14.37 3.16 -14.58
C VAL A 176 15.81 2.80 -14.91
N ASP A 177 16.76 3.64 -14.53
CA ASP A 177 18.18 3.33 -14.58
C ASP A 177 18.56 2.47 -13.37
N GLY A 178 18.98 1.24 -13.65
CA GLY A 178 19.19 0.19 -12.64
C GLY A 178 18.21 -0.97 -12.78
N LYS A 179 18.15 -1.82 -11.74
CA LYS A 179 17.39 -3.07 -11.74
C LYS A 179 16.42 -3.12 -10.55
N PRO A 180 15.19 -2.61 -10.68
CA PRO A 180 14.25 -2.50 -9.56
C PRO A 180 13.72 -3.85 -9.05
N ASP A 181 13.84 -4.91 -9.85
CA ASP A 181 13.54 -6.29 -9.48
C ASP A 181 14.64 -6.96 -8.63
N GLU A 182 15.86 -6.40 -8.63
CA GLU A 182 16.97 -6.83 -7.78
C GLU A 182 17.17 -5.89 -6.58
N ASP A 183 17.06 -4.57 -6.78
CA ASP A 183 17.20 -3.54 -5.74
C ASP A 183 16.08 -2.50 -5.83
N ILE A 184 15.14 -2.56 -4.89
CA ILE A 184 13.98 -1.66 -4.86
C ILE A 184 14.36 -0.19 -4.59
N ASN A 185 15.54 0.08 -4.03
CA ASN A 185 16.00 1.45 -3.79
C ASN A 185 16.15 2.23 -5.10
N THR A 186 16.35 1.54 -6.23
CA THR A 186 16.36 2.18 -7.56
C THR A 186 15.07 2.95 -7.87
N LEU A 187 13.92 2.54 -7.33
CA LEU A 187 12.65 3.27 -7.46
C LEU A 187 12.49 4.39 -6.43
N VAL A 188 13.18 4.30 -5.30
CA VAL A 188 13.17 5.34 -4.25
C VAL A 188 13.99 6.55 -4.69
N GLU A 189 15.10 6.31 -5.40
CA GLU A 189 15.96 7.34 -5.97
C GLU A 189 15.35 7.92 -7.26
N LYS A 190 14.64 9.04 -7.14
CA LYS A 190 13.87 9.70 -8.23
C LYS A 190 14.68 10.02 -9.49
N ASP A 191 15.98 10.20 -9.36
CA ASP A 191 16.87 10.53 -10.49
C ASP A 191 17.09 9.32 -11.40
N ASN A 192 16.87 8.10 -10.90
CA ASN A 192 16.88 6.90 -11.70
C ASN A 192 15.65 6.78 -12.60
N ILE A 193 14.56 7.49 -12.33
CA ILE A 193 13.37 7.47 -13.20
C ILE A 193 13.64 8.33 -14.45
N ARG A 194 14.06 7.69 -15.54
CA ARG A 194 14.51 8.37 -16.77
C ARG A 194 13.37 8.71 -17.73
N LEU A 195 12.32 7.89 -17.76
CA LEU A 195 11.14 8.09 -18.59
C LEU A 195 9.89 7.99 -17.74
N VAL A 196 8.93 8.89 -17.97
CA VAL A 196 7.55 8.75 -17.50
C VAL A 196 6.62 9.00 -18.69
N MET A 197 5.86 7.98 -19.04
CA MET A 197 4.84 8.01 -20.08
C MET A 197 3.49 7.64 -19.46
N LYS A 198 2.45 8.38 -19.82
CA LYS A 198 1.07 8.13 -19.41
C LYS A 198 0.18 8.16 -20.63
N GLN A 199 -0.53 7.06 -20.88
CA GLN A 199 -1.41 6.84 -22.03
C GLN A 199 -0.74 7.17 -23.38
N GLY A 200 0.56 6.92 -23.49
CA GLY A 200 1.35 7.20 -24.69
C GLY A 200 1.95 8.61 -24.77
N GLU A 201 1.55 9.53 -23.88
CA GLU A 201 2.13 10.87 -23.78
C GLU A 201 3.34 10.86 -22.84
N VAL A 202 4.44 11.49 -23.26
CA VAL A 202 5.70 11.54 -22.51
C VAL A 202 5.74 12.79 -21.63
N PHE A 203 5.82 12.61 -20.31
CA PHE A 203 5.88 13.69 -19.31
C PHE A 203 7.30 13.95 -18.79
N ARG A 204 8.17 12.94 -18.87
CA ARG A 204 9.60 13.05 -18.53
C ARG A 204 10.39 12.17 -19.49
N ASN A 205 11.47 12.70 -20.06
CA ASN A 205 12.42 11.93 -20.87
C ASN A 205 13.83 12.50 -20.73
N ILE A 206 14.71 11.73 -20.09
CA ILE A 206 16.15 12.02 -19.92
C ILE A 206 16.99 10.76 -20.18
N LEU A 207 16.49 9.89 -21.08
CA LEU A 207 17.20 8.71 -21.57
C LEU A 207 18.46 9.09 -22.36
#